data_AF-A0A177B719-F1
#
_entry.id   AF-A0A177B719-F1
#
_cell.length_a   1.000
_cell.length_b   1.000
_cell.length_c   1.000
_cell.angle_alpha   90.00
_cell.angle_beta   90.00
_cell.angle_gamma   90.00
#
_symmetry.space_group_name_H-M   'P 1'
#
loop_
_entity.id
_entity.type
_entity.pdbx_description
1 polymer ?
#
loop_
_entity_poly.entity_id
_entity_poly.type
_entity_poly.pdbx_seq_one_letter_code
_entity_poly.pdbx_strand_id
1 'polypeptide(L)'
;MQESGAFTGEISANMIKDINVNWVLIGHSERRHKFGETNQMIAKKVKHAIDNKLNIIWCIGELLEERERNETLTIVDTQLSVVKDVISNDDWKNLVIAYEPVWAIGTGKNADTKTVYYSPRSAPVYSGMVDKKYFKVNF
;
A
#
# COMPACT_ATOMS: atom_id res chain seq x y z
N MET A 1 -13.08 7.04 1.30
CA MET A 1 -13.43 6.38 2.58
C MET A 1 -13.33 7.39 3.71
N GLN A 2 -14.49 7.83 4.19
CA GLN A 2 -14.72 8.69 5.35
C GLN A 2 -15.84 8.03 6.17
N GLU A 3 -16.02 8.42 7.43
CA GLU A 3 -17.05 7.81 8.29
C GLU A 3 -18.46 8.07 7.76
N SER A 4 -18.74 9.33 7.42
CA SER A 4 -19.98 9.80 6.79
C SER A 4 -19.76 11.16 6.13
N GLY A 5 -20.68 11.59 5.27
CA GLY A 5 -20.67 12.93 4.66
C GLY A 5 -21.08 12.93 3.18
N ALA A 6 -21.00 14.11 2.55
CA ALA A 6 -21.35 14.30 1.15
C ALA A 6 -20.23 13.82 0.20
N PHE A 7 -20.01 12.50 0.17
CA PHE A 7 -19.01 11.82 -0.65
C PHE A 7 -19.69 10.84 -1.63
N THR A 8 -20.47 11.38 -2.56
CA THR A 8 -21.24 10.56 -3.53
C THR A 8 -20.34 9.60 -4.29
N GLY A 9 -20.68 8.31 -4.27
CA GLY A 9 -19.95 7.24 -4.96
C GLY A 9 -18.80 6.61 -4.15
N GLU A 10 -18.46 7.17 -2.99
CA GLU A 10 -17.48 6.55 -2.08
C GLU A 10 -18.13 5.54 -1.14
N ILE A 11 -17.34 4.56 -0.71
CA ILE A 11 -17.73 3.55 0.29
C ILE A 11 -17.12 3.90 1.65
N SER A 12 -17.92 3.77 2.72
CA SER A 12 -17.46 3.95 4.10
C SER A 12 -17.00 2.63 4.72
N ALA A 13 -16.16 2.72 5.77
CA ALA A 13 -15.73 1.53 6.50
C ALA A 13 -16.91 0.79 7.18
N ASN A 14 -17.95 1.51 7.58
CA ASN A 14 -19.15 0.91 8.18
C ASN A 14 -19.93 0.10 7.15
N MET A 15 -20.13 0.62 5.93
CA MET A 15 -20.79 -0.14 4.85
C MET A 15 -20.08 -1.47 4.55
N ILE A 16 -18.75 -1.48 4.62
CA ILE A 16 -17.93 -2.69 4.40
C ILE A 16 -18.14 -3.70 5.54
N LYS A 17 -18.16 -3.24 6.80
CA LYS A 17 -18.43 -4.10 7.97
C LYS A 17 -19.85 -4.65 7.98
N ASP A 18 -20.83 -3.86 7.55
CA ASP A 18 -22.24 -4.25 7.52
C ASP A 18 -22.50 -5.48 6.63
N ILE A 19 -21.61 -5.72 5.65
CA ILE A 19 -21.65 -6.91 4.78
C ILE A 19 -20.63 -7.99 5.19
N ASN A 20 -20.11 -7.93 6.42
CA ASN A 20 -19.12 -8.87 6.98
C ASN A 20 -17.81 -9.00 6.19
N VAL A 21 -17.42 -7.95 5.44
CA VAL A 21 -16.10 -7.87 4.82
C VAL A 21 -15.13 -7.20 5.78
N ASN A 22 -13.97 -7.81 6.00
CA ASN A 22 -13.00 -7.37 6.99
C ASN A 22 -11.65 -6.94 6.38
N TRP A 23 -11.52 -6.97 5.05
CA TRP A 23 -10.30 -6.61 4.33
C TRP A 23 -10.59 -5.54 3.27
N VAL A 24 -9.69 -4.58 3.15
CA VAL A 24 -9.74 -3.54 2.12
C VAL A 24 -8.41 -3.42 1.40
N LEU A 25 -8.47 -3.21 0.08
CA LEU A 25 -7.30 -2.93 -0.74
C LEU A 25 -7.16 -1.41 -0.90
N ILE A 26 -6.02 -0.86 -0.49
CA ILE A 26 -5.77 0.59 -0.48
C ILE A 26 -4.48 0.89 -1.24
N GLY A 27 -4.51 1.94 -2.07
CA GLY A 27 -3.31 2.43 -2.76
C GLY A 27 -2.90 1.63 -3.99
N HIS A 28 -3.79 0.84 -4.57
CA HIS A 28 -3.55 0.15 -5.86
C HIS A 28 -3.01 1.13 -6.90
N SER A 29 -2.06 0.68 -7.71
CA SER A 29 -1.46 1.49 -8.79
C SER A 29 -2.50 2.14 -9.69
N GLU A 30 -3.57 1.44 -10.07
CA GLU A 30 -4.64 2.05 -10.87
C GLU A 30 -5.33 3.22 -10.17
N ARG A 31 -5.54 3.13 -8.85
CA ARG A 31 -6.16 4.21 -8.07
C ARG A 31 -5.23 5.42 -7.92
N ARG A 32 -3.93 5.16 -7.75
CA ARG A 32 -2.90 6.22 -7.74
C ARG A 32 -2.84 6.96 -9.07
N HIS A 33 -2.73 6.22 -10.18
CA HIS A 33 -2.40 6.81 -11.48
C HIS A 33 -3.62 7.19 -12.33
N LYS A 34 -4.76 6.47 -12.23
CA LYS A 34 -5.98 6.79 -12.99
C LYS A 34 -6.94 7.69 -12.21
N PHE A 35 -6.97 7.57 -10.88
CA PHE A 35 -7.90 8.29 -10.01
C PHE A 35 -7.22 9.34 -9.12
N GLY A 36 -5.90 9.49 -9.22
CA GLY A 36 -5.14 10.55 -8.55
C GLY A 36 -5.00 10.38 -7.04
N GLU A 37 -5.06 9.16 -6.50
CA GLU A 37 -4.86 8.94 -5.06
C GLU A 37 -3.41 9.27 -4.65
N THR A 38 -3.26 10.33 -3.86
CA THR A 38 -1.95 10.74 -3.34
C THR A 38 -1.54 9.93 -2.11
N ASN A 39 -0.25 9.99 -1.77
CA ASN A 39 0.30 9.40 -0.54
C ASN A 39 -0.45 9.88 0.72
N GLN A 40 -0.82 11.16 0.79
CA GLN A 40 -1.57 11.71 1.91
C GLN A 40 -3.02 11.20 1.96
N MET A 41 -3.66 11.03 0.81
CA MET A 41 -5.00 10.42 0.75
C MET A 41 -4.95 8.97 1.22
N ILE A 42 -3.93 8.23 0.81
CA ILE A 42 -3.72 6.83 1.19
C ILE A 42 -3.44 6.69 2.68
N ALA A 43 -2.55 7.51 3.24
CA ALA A 43 -2.28 7.55 4.68
C ALA A 43 -3.56 7.78 5.49
N LYS A 44 -4.40 8.73 5.09
CA LYS A 44 -5.72 8.97 5.72
C LYS A 44 -6.65 7.76 5.61
N LYS A 45 -6.71 7.10 4.44
CA LYS A 45 -7.54 5.90 4.24
C LYS A 45 -7.06 4.73 5.09
N VAL A 46 -5.75 4.51 5.17
CA VAL A 46 -5.14 3.47 6.01
C VAL A 46 -5.47 3.70 7.48
N LYS A 47 -5.24 4.91 7.99
CA LYS A 47 -5.57 5.26 9.37
C LYS A 47 -7.05 5.04 9.67
N HIS A 48 -7.92 5.51 8.77
CA HIS A 48 -9.36 5.36 8.94
C HIS A 48 -9.82 3.89 8.91
N ALA A 49 -9.20 3.03 8.10
CA ALA A 49 -9.48 1.60 8.08
C ALA A 49 -9.07 0.92 9.40
N ILE A 50 -7.88 1.22 9.91
CA ILE A 50 -7.38 0.72 11.20
C ILE A 50 -8.31 1.13 12.34
N ASP A 51 -8.69 2.43 12.40
CA ASP A 51 -9.59 2.95 13.44
C ASP A 51 -10.96 2.26 13.42
N ASN A 52 -11.36 1.75 12.25
CA ASN A 52 -12.57 0.99 12.05
C ASN A 52 -12.40 -0.53 12.15
N LYS A 53 -11.23 -1.02 12.57
CA LYS A 53 -10.89 -2.44 12.75
C LYS A 53 -10.96 -3.26 11.45
N LEU A 54 -10.65 -2.65 10.32
CA LEU A 54 -10.46 -3.34 9.04
C LEU A 54 -9.00 -3.76 8.88
N ASN A 55 -8.78 -4.93 8.30
CA ASN A 55 -7.48 -5.35 7.80
C ASN A 55 -7.22 -4.74 6.43
N ILE A 56 -5.95 -4.53 6.08
CA ILE A 56 -5.57 -3.77 4.90
C ILE A 56 -4.58 -4.56 4.05
N ILE A 57 -4.86 -4.64 2.74
CA ILE A 57 -3.85 -4.94 1.72
C ILE A 57 -3.43 -3.58 1.15
N TRP A 58 -2.22 -3.15 1.48
CA TRP A 58 -1.70 -1.86 1.10
C TRP A 58 -0.71 -1.99 -0.06
N CYS A 59 -1.07 -1.40 -1.20
CA CYS A 59 -0.27 -1.47 -2.41
C CYS A 59 0.75 -0.32 -2.50
N ILE A 60 1.98 -0.70 -2.86
CA ILE A 60 3.12 0.20 -3.11
C ILE A 60 3.84 -0.24 -4.38
N GLY A 61 4.62 0.64 -4.98
CA GLY A 61 5.37 0.33 -6.20
C GLY A 61 5.76 1.57 -6.98
N GLU A 62 6.82 1.44 -7.78
CA GLU A 62 7.33 2.48 -8.65
C GLU A 62 6.90 2.28 -10.11
N LEU A 63 6.74 3.41 -10.81
CA LEU A 63 6.51 3.48 -12.24
C LEU A 63 7.75 3.08 -13.05
N LEU A 64 7.56 2.84 -14.35
CA LEU A 64 8.66 2.46 -15.23
C LEU A 64 9.73 3.55 -15.30
N GLU A 65 9.32 4.79 -15.41
CA GLU A 65 10.24 5.93 -15.53
C GLU A 65 11.03 6.14 -14.23
N GLU A 66 10.41 5.91 -13.07
CA GLU A 66 11.06 5.96 -11.76
C GLU A 66 12.11 4.85 -11.62
N ARG A 67 11.76 3.64 -12.07
CA ARG A 67 12.70 2.50 -12.10
C ARG A 67 13.88 2.78 -13.03
N GLU A 68 13.63 3.29 -14.23
CA GLU A 68 14.67 3.62 -15.21
C GLU A 68 15.61 4.74 -14.71
N ARG A 69 15.14 5.60 -13.79
CA ARG A 69 15.97 6.56 -13.06
C ARG A 69 16.65 6.00 -11.80
N ASN A 70 16.50 4.71 -11.51
CA ASN A 70 16.98 4.05 -10.28
C ASN A 70 16.37 4.62 -8.98
N GLU A 71 15.14 5.11 -9.03
CA GLU A 71 14.45 5.76 -7.91
C GLU A 71 13.53 4.80 -7.12
N THR A 72 13.48 3.51 -7.47
CA THR A 72 12.59 2.50 -6.85
C THR A 72 12.51 2.63 -5.32
N LEU A 73 13.65 2.81 -4.67
CA LEU A 73 13.73 2.89 -3.21
C LEU A 73 13.20 4.18 -2.66
N THR A 74 13.58 5.29 -3.29
CA THR A 74 13.13 6.61 -2.89
C THR A 74 11.61 6.67 -2.95
N ILE A 75 11.02 6.10 -4.02
CA ILE A 75 9.58 6.03 -4.19
C ILE A 75 8.93 5.12 -3.16
N VAL A 76 9.42 3.88 -3.01
CA VAL A 76 8.87 2.92 -2.05
C VAL A 76 9.00 3.41 -0.61
N ASP A 77 10.15 3.97 -0.23
CA ASP A 77 10.40 4.50 1.11
C ASP A 77 9.50 5.72 1.40
N THR A 78 9.29 6.59 0.42
CA THR A 78 8.34 7.71 0.55
C THR A 78 6.91 7.19 0.76
N GLN A 79 6.50 6.18 -0.02
CA GLN A 79 5.18 5.55 0.13
C GLN A 79 5.06 4.90 1.52
N LEU A 80 6.09 4.18 1.98
CA LEU A 80 6.13 3.54 3.30
C LEU A 80 6.04 4.54 4.45
N SER A 81 6.83 5.61 4.38
CA SER A 81 6.98 6.61 5.44
C SER A 81 5.68 7.34 5.74
N VAL A 82 4.91 7.74 4.72
CA VAL A 82 3.66 8.49 4.96
C VAL A 82 2.60 7.74 5.74
N VAL A 83 2.60 6.40 5.68
CA VAL A 83 1.69 5.57 6.49
C VAL A 83 2.29 5.31 7.87
N LYS A 84 3.60 5.06 7.94
CA LYS A 84 4.31 4.90 9.23
C LYS A 84 4.06 6.09 10.16
N ASP A 85 4.03 7.30 9.62
CA ASP A 85 3.82 8.52 10.40
C ASP A 85 2.41 8.66 10.99
N VAL A 86 1.43 7.86 10.54
CA VAL A 86 0.03 7.97 10.99
C VAL A 86 -0.49 6.72 11.72
N ILE A 87 0.31 5.66 11.84
CA ILE A 87 -0.08 4.41 12.51
C ILE A 87 0.88 4.08 13.65
N SER A 88 0.40 3.32 14.64
CA SER A 88 1.22 2.83 15.75
C SER A 88 1.97 1.54 15.39
N ASN A 89 2.96 1.18 16.22
CA ASN A 89 3.68 -0.09 16.05
C ASN A 89 2.76 -1.32 16.13
N ASP A 90 1.67 -1.23 16.88
CA ASP A 90 0.72 -2.31 17.08
C ASP A 90 -0.22 -2.49 15.88
N ASP A 91 -0.41 -1.45 15.07
CA ASP A 91 -1.32 -1.47 13.93
C ASP A 91 -0.79 -2.34 12.79
N TRP A 92 0.53 -2.50 12.67
CA TRP A 92 1.18 -3.31 11.63
C TRP A 92 0.67 -4.76 11.54
N LYS A 93 0.11 -5.31 12.63
CA LYS A 93 -0.51 -6.65 12.63
C LYS A 93 -1.75 -6.76 11.75
N ASN A 94 -2.40 -5.63 11.44
CA ASN A 94 -3.61 -5.55 10.62
C ASN A 94 -3.30 -5.17 9.16
N LEU A 95 -2.02 -5.05 8.79
CA LEU A 95 -1.59 -4.63 7.46
C LEU A 95 -0.78 -5.73 6.76
N VAL A 96 -1.07 -5.90 5.48
CA VAL A 96 -0.26 -6.61 4.51
C VAL A 96 0.23 -5.59 3.50
N ILE A 97 1.54 -5.51 3.26
CA ILE A 97 2.09 -4.70 2.17
C ILE A 97 2.15 -5.59 0.92
N ALA A 98 1.53 -5.14 -0.17
CA ALA A 98 1.64 -5.72 -1.49
C ALA A 98 2.51 -4.80 -2.35
N TYR A 99 3.69 -5.27 -2.76
CA TYR A 99 4.46 -4.52 -3.74
C TYR A 99 4.02 -4.92 -5.16
N GLU A 100 3.69 -3.91 -5.94
CA GLU A 100 3.27 -3.99 -7.33
C GLU A 100 4.42 -3.50 -8.22
N PRO A 101 5.02 -4.35 -9.08
CA PRO A 101 5.95 -3.87 -10.09
C PRO A 101 5.16 -3.10 -11.16
N VAL A 102 4.75 -1.86 -10.87
CA VAL A 102 3.88 -1.05 -11.76
C VAL A 102 4.53 -0.89 -13.14
N TRP A 103 5.85 -0.78 -13.16
CA TRP A 103 6.68 -0.79 -14.37
C TRP A 103 6.47 -2.00 -15.31
N ALA A 104 5.93 -3.12 -14.83
CA ALA A 104 5.65 -4.33 -15.59
C ALA A 104 4.16 -4.49 -15.96
N ILE A 105 3.26 -3.65 -15.41
CA ILE A 105 1.82 -3.78 -15.65
C ILE A 105 1.46 -3.13 -16.99
N GLY A 106 1.08 -3.93 -17.99
CA GLY A 106 0.61 -3.42 -19.28
C GLY A 106 1.70 -2.80 -20.17
N THR A 107 2.98 -2.93 -19.81
CA THR A 107 4.12 -2.36 -20.55
C THR A 107 4.80 -3.36 -21.50
N GLY A 108 4.38 -4.62 -21.49
CA GLY A 108 5.06 -5.71 -22.21
C GLY A 108 6.38 -6.15 -21.59
N LYS A 109 6.83 -5.49 -20.51
CA LYS A 109 7.97 -5.92 -19.67
C LYS A 109 7.45 -6.87 -18.60
N ASN A 110 8.17 -7.97 -18.34
CA ASN A 110 7.81 -8.94 -17.32
C ASN A 110 8.75 -8.83 -16.12
N ALA A 111 8.18 -8.92 -14.92
CA ALA A 111 8.93 -9.00 -13.69
C ALA A 111 9.43 -10.45 -13.48
N ASP A 112 10.69 -10.64 -13.08
CA ASP A 112 11.25 -11.97 -12.83
C ASP A 112 11.15 -12.39 -11.34
N THR A 113 11.18 -13.69 -11.06
CA THR A 113 11.07 -14.20 -9.68
C THR A 113 12.31 -13.92 -8.83
N LYS A 114 13.48 -13.66 -9.43
CA LYS A 114 14.72 -13.30 -8.71
C LYS A 114 14.66 -11.90 -8.10
N THR A 115 13.71 -11.10 -8.56
CA THR A 115 13.45 -9.76 -8.05
C THR A 115 12.49 -9.80 -6.84
N VAL A 116 11.89 -10.96 -6.49
CA VAL A 116 10.89 -11.10 -5.40
C VAL A 116 11.54 -11.43 -4.06
N TYR A 117 11.23 -10.66 -2.99
CA TYR A 117 11.79 -10.83 -1.65
C TYR A 117 10.75 -10.63 -0.53
N TYR A 118 11.03 -11.18 0.65
CA TYR A 118 10.14 -11.29 1.83
C TYR A 118 10.74 -10.56 3.05
N SER A 119 9.91 -9.87 3.84
CA SER A 119 10.32 -9.24 5.11
C SER A 119 10.02 -10.16 6.31
N PRO A 120 11.03 -10.54 7.12
CA PRO A 120 10.82 -11.27 8.36
C PRO A 120 10.81 -10.29 9.55
N ARG A 121 9.64 -9.70 9.87
CA ARG A 121 9.13 -9.37 11.23
C ARG A 121 8.16 -8.16 11.22
N SER A 122 7.21 -8.25 12.15
CA SER A 122 6.11 -7.34 12.55
C SER A 122 4.91 -7.09 11.62
N ALA A 123 5.03 -7.13 10.29
CA ALA A 123 3.87 -7.16 9.38
C ALA A 123 3.95 -8.39 8.45
N PRO A 124 2.88 -9.18 8.27
CA PRO A 124 2.86 -10.22 7.26
C PRO A 124 2.87 -9.59 5.86
N VAL A 125 4.05 -9.36 5.29
CA VAL A 125 4.22 -8.94 3.89
C VAL A 125 3.96 -10.15 2.99
N TYR A 126 2.82 -10.18 2.30
CA TYR A 126 2.51 -11.19 1.30
C TYR A 126 2.69 -10.59 -0.10
N SER A 127 3.77 -11.06 -0.73
CA SER A 127 4.18 -10.90 -2.14
C SER A 127 4.49 -9.48 -2.64
N GLY A 128 5.72 -9.35 -3.14
CA GLY A 128 6.16 -8.26 -4.01
C GLY A 128 7.56 -7.72 -3.67
N MET A 129 8.35 -7.49 -4.70
CA MET A 129 9.79 -7.23 -4.81
C MET A 129 10.39 -6.04 -4.04
N VAL A 130 11.14 -6.28 -2.95
CA VAL A 130 12.11 -5.30 -2.41
C VAL A 130 13.30 -6.01 -1.72
N ASP A 131 14.52 -5.77 -2.21
CA ASP A 131 15.78 -6.38 -1.73
C ASP A 131 16.05 -6.15 -0.22
N LYS A 132 16.60 -7.17 0.46
CA LYS A 132 16.89 -7.18 1.92
C LYS A 132 17.78 -6.02 2.37
N LYS A 133 18.58 -5.39 1.49
CA LYS A 133 19.36 -4.20 1.85
C LYS A 133 18.49 -2.96 2.04
N TYR A 134 17.25 -2.97 1.53
CA TYR A 134 16.32 -1.84 1.54
C TYR A 134 15.29 -1.90 2.67
N PHE A 135 15.15 -3.04 3.33
CA PHE A 135 14.38 -3.19 4.58
C PHE A 135 15.26 -3.20 5.84
N LYS A 136 16.53 -2.80 5.74
CA LYS A 136 17.30 -2.33 6.91
C LYS A 136 16.80 -0.96 7.38
N VAL A 137 15.49 -0.75 7.41
CA VAL A 137 14.90 0.32 8.19
C VAL A 137 14.73 -0.30 9.57
N ASN A 138 15.58 0.10 10.50
CA ASN A 138 15.37 -0.26 11.90
C ASN A 138 14.02 0.34 12.32
N PHE A 139 13.06 -0.54 12.60
CA PHE A 139 11.82 -0.19 13.29
C PHE A 139 12.05 -0.24 14.79
#